data_AF-A0A5C0B005-F1
#
_entry.id   AF-A0A5C0B005-F1
#
_cell.length_a   1.000
_cell.length_b   1.000
_cell.length_c   1.000
_cell.angle_alpha   90.00
_cell.angle_beta   90.00
_cell.angle_gamma   90.00
#
_symmetry.space_group_name_H-M   'P 1'
#
loop_
_entity.id
_entity.type
_entity.pdbx_description
1 polymer ?
#
loop_
_entity_poly.entity_id
_entity_poly.type
_entity_poly.pdbx_seq_one_letter_code
_entity_poly.pdbx_strand_id
1 'polypeptide(L)'
;MMRITPLFALVLTAVLAGCVSTSSNTPVNSTHSSTPLMIQEQGSFAAGGKVVLAAGSFDPAKPLAPAGQSFHGDHAYASYQIPVNARTLPIVMWHGAGQFSKTWKTTANGREGFQNIFLRRHFGVYLIDQPRRGNAGRSMLEATIKPMPDEQFWFNQFRVGVWPDYFDGVQFDRKPETLNQYFRAMTPNTGPFDMDVVSDGVSAVFDRVGPGILFTHSQSGGPGWLTSIKNPQVKAIVAFEPGSNFIFPENEVPPPIVNAFDTVQGAPVAMQQFMALTRIPILVVYGDNIPAQPVSLPTQDAWRARLQMARLWRDTVNKHGGDVTLVHLPEIGIKGNTHFPFSDLNNVQIADLVSAFLADKKLD
;
A
#
# COMPACT_ATOMS: atom_id res chain seq x y z
N MET A 1 51.10 -60.23 -40.32
CA MET A 1 51.03 -61.26 -39.25
C MET A 1 50.36 -60.60 -38.06
N MET A 2 49.28 -61.06 -37.43
CA MET A 2 48.59 -62.35 -37.39
C MET A 2 47.12 -62.06 -37.00
N ARG A 3 46.18 -62.85 -37.53
CA ARG A 3 44.72 -62.81 -37.29
C ARG A 3 44.35 -63.35 -35.89
N ILE A 4 43.02 -63.29 -35.59
CA ILE A 4 42.18 -64.15 -34.69
C ILE A 4 41.69 -63.35 -33.45
N THR A 5 40.41 -63.22 -33.06
CA THR A 5 39.02 -63.39 -33.59
C THR A 5 38.09 -62.63 -32.60
N PRO A 6 36.81 -62.33 -32.94
CA PRO A 6 35.89 -61.59 -32.07
C PRO A 6 35.12 -62.54 -31.14
N LEU A 7 34.77 -62.08 -29.93
CA LEU A 7 33.84 -62.77 -29.04
C LEU A 7 32.52 -62.00 -28.94
N PHE A 8 31.45 -62.73 -29.27
CA PHE A 8 30.04 -62.38 -29.12
C PHE A 8 29.59 -62.38 -27.65
N ALA A 9 28.37 -61.86 -27.45
CA ALA A 9 27.51 -61.87 -26.24
C ALA A 9 27.69 -60.63 -25.34
N LEU A 10 26.64 -59.97 -24.82
CA LEU A 10 25.24 -60.36 -24.67
C LEU A 10 24.39 -59.09 -24.54
N VAL A 11 23.24 -59.09 -25.20
CA VAL A 11 22.17 -58.10 -25.03
C VAL A 11 21.61 -58.19 -23.61
N LEU A 12 21.59 -57.08 -22.88
CA LEU A 12 20.74 -56.92 -21.70
C LEU A 12 20.05 -55.55 -21.77
N THR A 13 18.88 -55.52 -22.40
CA THR A 13 17.91 -54.43 -22.32
C THR A 13 17.39 -54.35 -20.89
N ALA A 14 17.94 -53.43 -20.09
CA ALA A 14 17.36 -53.03 -18.82
C ALA A 14 16.18 -52.09 -19.10
N VAL A 15 14.95 -52.60 -18.93
CA VAL A 15 13.73 -51.80 -18.86
C VAL A 15 13.76 -51.03 -17.54
N LEU A 16 14.24 -49.80 -17.58
CA LEU A 16 14.00 -48.82 -16.52
C LEU A 16 12.56 -48.33 -16.66
N ALA A 17 11.64 -48.99 -15.93
CA ALA A 17 10.34 -48.44 -15.60
C ALA A 17 10.57 -47.22 -14.68
N GLY A 18 10.81 -46.06 -15.30
CA GLY A 18 10.80 -44.80 -14.61
C GLY A 18 9.38 -44.52 -14.13
N CYS A 19 9.15 -44.64 -12.83
CA CYS A 19 8.02 -44.02 -12.16
C CYS A 19 8.13 -42.51 -12.38
N VAL A 20 7.51 -42.02 -13.45
CA VAL A 20 7.22 -40.59 -13.61
C VAL A 20 6.14 -40.30 -12.58
N SER A 21 6.56 -39.91 -11.37
CA SER A 21 5.72 -39.15 -10.47
C SER A 21 5.46 -37.82 -11.18
N THR A 22 4.39 -37.79 -11.98
CA THR A 22 3.79 -36.56 -12.47
C THR A 22 3.30 -35.79 -11.26
N SER A 23 4.17 -34.96 -10.68
CA SER A 23 3.73 -33.83 -9.88
C SER A 23 2.88 -32.97 -10.82
N SER A 24 1.57 -33.20 -10.78
CA SER A 24 0.59 -32.33 -11.38
C SER A 24 0.70 -30.98 -10.68
N ASN A 25 1.59 -30.12 -11.17
CA ASN A 25 1.44 -28.68 -11.03
C ASN A 25 0.20 -28.32 -11.86
N THR A 26 -0.97 -28.61 -11.31
CA THR A 26 -2.19 -27.91 -11.72
C THR A 26 -1.90 -26.43 -11.52
N PRO A 27 -1.93 -25.61 -12.57
CA PRO A 27 -2.05 -24.17 -12.38
C PRO A 27 -3.25 -23.96 -11.46
N VAL A 28 -3.14 -23.01 -10.53
CA VAL A 28 -4.30 -22.50 -9.82
C VAL A 28 -5.19 -21.84 -10.87
N ASN A 29 -5.99 -22.64 -11.57
CA ASN A 29 -7.08 -22.18 -12.39
C ASN A 29 -8.07 -21.59 -11.42
N SER A 30 -8.02 -20.27 -11.27
CA SER A 30 -9.06 -19.51 -10.60
C SER A 30 -10.38 -19.83 -11.28
N THR A 31 -11.24 -20.58 -10.59
CA THR A 31 -12.60 -20.92 -11.03
C THR A 31 -13.55 -19.71 -10.99
N HIS A 32 -13.04 -18.50 -11.17
CA HIS A 32 -13.85 -17.31 -11.38
C HIS A 32 -13.79 -16.98 -12.87
N SER A 33 -14.83 -17.41 -13.59
CA SER A 33 -15.19 -16.94 -14.93
C SER A 33 -15.52 -15.45 -14.90
N SER A 34 -14.54 -14.62 -14.57
CA SER A 34 -14.63 -13.17 -14.65
C SER A 34 -14.32 -12.77 -16.09
N THR A 35 -15.14 -11.86 -16.65
CA THR A 35 -14.87 -11.26 -17.95
C THR A 35 -13.43 -10.74 -18.00
N PRO A 36 -12.70 -10.88 -19.13
CA PRO A 36 -11.37 -10.32 -19.27
C PRO A 36 -11.33 -8.83 -18.91
N LEU A 37 -10.22 -8.39 -18.28
CA LEU A 37 -9.95 -6.97 -18.07
C LEU A 37 -9.48 -6.34 -19.39
N MET A 38 -10.32 -5.46 -19.95
CA MET A 38 -10.01 -4.76 -21.19
C MET A 38 -9.23 -3.47 -20.88
N ILE A 39 -7.92 -3.50 -21.11
CA ILE A 39 -7.00 -2.39 -20.82
C ILE A 39 -6.71 -1.60 -22.09
N GLN A 40 -7.01 -0.31 -22.07
CA GLN A 40 -6.71 0.63 -23.15
C GLN A 40 -5.23 1.03 -23.16
N GLU A 41 -4.66 1.25 -21.97
CA GLU A 41 -3.27 1.67 -21.80
C GLU A 41 -2.72 1.13 -20.48
N GLN A 42 -1.44 0.75 -20.46
CA GLN A 42 -0.73 0.44 -19.23
C GLN A 42 0.75 0.78 -19.35
N GLY A 43 1.36 1.15 -18.23
CA GLY A 43 2.75 1.53 -18.20
C GLY A 43 3.25 1.84 -16.79
N SER A 44 4.40 2.50 -16.73
CA SER A 44 4.99 2.95 -15.48
C SER A 44 5.88 4.16 -15.68
N PHE A 45 6.06 4.97 -14.65
CA PHE A 45 6.99 6.09 -14.65
C PHE A 45 7.52 6.40 -13.25
N ALA A 46 8.69 7.03 -13.19
CA ALA A 46 9.18 7.71 -11.99
C ALA A 46 8.70 9.18 -11.99
N ALA A 47 8.48 9.76 -10.81
CA ALA A 47 8.08 11.16 -10.65
C ALA A 47 8.77 11.81 -9.45
N GLY A 48 9.07 13.11 -9.57
CA GLY A 48 9.77 13.88 -8.56
C GLY A 48 11.22 13.40 -8.35
N GLY A 49 11.70 13.53 -7.11
CA GLY A 49 13.07 13.21 -6.72
C GLY A 49 14.06 14.35 -6.92
N LYS A 50 15.34 14.04 -6.68
CA LYS A 50 16.46 14.98 -6.74
C LYS A 50 17.55 14.45 -7.66
N VAL A 51 18.36 15.38 -8.16
CA VAL A 51 19.56 15.08 -8.94
C VAL A 51 20.75 15.74 -8.28
N VAL A 52 21.81 14.97 -8.06
CA VAL A 52 23.13 15.48 -7.68
C VAL A 52 24.09 15.27 -8.83
N LEU A 53 24.90 16.28 -9.13
CA LEU A 53 25.98 16.21 -10.11
C LEU A 53 27.31 16.31 -9.36
N ALA A 54 28.15 15.29 -9.50
CA ALA A 54 29.50 15.32 -8.95
C ALA A 54 30.36 16.34 -9.72
N ALA A 55 31.22 17.07 -9.00
CA ALA A 55 32.13 18.03 -9.61
C ALA A 55 33.11 17.37 -10.60
N GLY A 56 33.59 18.15 -11.57
CA GLY A 56 34.50 17.69 -12.63
C GLY A 56 33.78 17.36 -13.93
N SER A 57 34.43 16.57 -14.79
CA SER A 57 33.91 16.12 -16.08
C SER A 57 33.98 14.60 -16.17
N PHE A 58 32.98 13.99 -16.79
CA PHE A 58 32.95 12.55 -17.00
C PHE A 58 34.04 12.15 -18.00
N ASP A 59 34.89 11.20 -17.60
CA ASP A 59 35.88 10.56 -18.44
C ASP A 59 35.38 9.17 -18.82
N PRO A 60 34.97 8.92 -20.08
CA PRO A 60 34.51 7.60 -20.53
C PRO A 60 35.54 6.48 -20.35
N ALA A 61 36.84 6.80 -20.23
CA ALA A 61 37.89 5.82 -19.93
C ALA A 61 37.96 5.45 -18.43
N LYS A 62 37.30 6.21 -17.55
CA LYS A 62 37.22 5.96 -16.10
C LYS A 62 35.75 5.92 -15.63
N PRO A 63 34.93 4.99 -16.16
CA PRO A 63 33.47 5.01 -15.94
C PRO A 63 33.04 4.79 -14.48
N LEU A 64 33.92 4.26 -13.63
CA LEU A 64 33.66 4.06 -12.20
C LEU A 64 34.04 5.29 -11.36
N ALA A 65 34.72 6.29 -11.91
CA ALA A 65 35.08 7.50 -11.20
C ALA A 65 33.86 8.44 -11.10
N PRO A 66 33.57 9.03 -9.93
CA PRO A 66 32.34 9.81 -9.76
C PRO A 66 32.35 11.15 -10.51
N ALA A 67 33.51 11.68 -10.88
CA ALA A 67 33.64 13.03 -11.45
C ALA A 67 32.72 13.25 -12.67
N GLY A 68 31.97 14.35 -12.66
CA GLY A 68 31.02 14.71 -13.72
C GLY A 68 29.82 13.76 -13.89
N GLN A 69 29.67 12.72 -13.06
CA GLN A 69 28.51 11.84 -13.11
C GLN A 69 27.33 12.40 -12.32
N SER A 70 26.12 12.09 -12.76
CA SER A 70 24.88 12.46 -12.07
C SER A 70 24.28 11.28 -11.32
N PHE A 71 23.58 11.57 -10.22
CA PHE A 71 22.82 10.60 -9.44
C PHE A 71 21.40 11.13 -9.25
N HIS A 72 20.42 10.37 -9.75
CA HIS A 72 19.00 10.65 -9.59
C HIS A 72 18.42 9.73 -8.50
N GLY A 73 17.70 10.28 -7.52
CA GLY A 73 17.15 9.50 -6.41
C GLY A 73 15.97 10.19 -5.72
N ASP A 74 15.39 9.53 -4.71
CA ASP A 74 14.21 9.98 -3.96
C ASP A 74 12.94 10.23 -4.81
N HIS A 75 12.86 9.63 -6.00
CA HIS A 75 11.65 9.66 -6.82
C HIS A 75 10.57 8.74 -6.26
N ALA A 76 9.30 9.04 -6.53
CA ALA A 76 8.23 8.06 -6.45
C ALA A 76 8.21 7.19 -7.72
N TYR A 77 7.71 5.97 -7.63
CA TYR A 77 7.41 5.11 -8.78
C TYR A 77 5.91 4.91 -8.89
N ALA A 78 5.36 5.01 -10.09
CA ALA A 78 3.97 4.70 -10.39
C ALA A 78 3.89 3.66 -11.50
N SER A 79 3.05 2.65 -11.31
CA SER A 79 2.58 1.75 -12.39
C SER A 79 1.09 1.93 -12.56
N TYR A 80 0.61 1.95 -13.80
CA TYR A 80 -0.77 2.28 -14.09
C TYR A 80 -1.41 1.38 -15.13
N GLN A 81 -2.73 1.27 -15.03
CA GLN A 81 -3.59 0.64 -16.02
C GLN A 81 -4.84 1.52 -16.19
N ILE A 82 -5.20 1.79 -17.45
CA ILE A 82 -6.39 2.54 -17.84
C ILE A 82 -7.32 1.58 -18.57
N PRO A 83 -8.53 1.32 -18.06
CA PRO A 83 -9.48 0.45 -18.72
C PRO A 83 -10.08 1.15 -19.95
N VAL A 84 -10.63 0.38 -20.88
CA VAL A 84 -11.52 0.95 -21.90
C VAL A 84 -12.73 1.60 -21.21
N ASN A 85 -13.23 2.70 -21.79
CA ASN A 85 -14.32 3.51 -21.22
C ASN A 85 -14.03 3.97 -19.78
N ALA A 86 -12.79 4.42 -19.53
CA ALA A 86 -12.39 4.88 -18.20
C ALA A 86 -13.24 6.09 -17.74
N ARG A 87 -13.57 6.08 -16.45
CA ARG A 87 -14.10 7.21 -15.70
C ARG A 87 -13.10 8.36 -15.70
N THR A 88 -13.60 9.59 -15.53
CA THR A 88 -12.80 10.82 -15.69
C THR A 88 -11.69 10.94 -14.65
N LEU A 89 -11.97 10.59 -13.39
CA LEU A 89 -10.98 10.70 -12.31
C LEU A 89 -10.34 9.33 -12.05
N PRO A 90 -9.02 9.16 -12.26
CA PRO A 90 -8.32 7.95 -11.87
C PRO A 90 -8.11 7.88 -10.35
N ILE A 91 -7.83 6.67 -9.86
CA ILE A 91 -7.49 6.39 -8.47
C ILE A 91 -5.98 6.17 -8.35
N VAL A 92 -5.32 6.93 -7.48
CA VAL A 92 -3.91 6.78 -7.10
C VAL A 92 -3.84 6.10 -5.74
N MET A 93 -3.26 4.90 -5.64
CA MET A 93 -3.26 4.08 -4.43
C MET A 93 -1.89 4.01 -3.76
N TRP A 94 -1.81 4.52 -2.52
CA TRP A 94 -0.58 4.71 -1.75
C TRP A 94 -0.54 3.83 -0.49
N HIS A 95 0.36 2.84 -0.49
CA HIS A 95 0.59 1.90 0.63
C HIS A 95 1.08 2.58 1.94
N GLY A 96 1.08 1.81 3.04
CA GLY A 96 1.58 2.23 4.35
C GLY A 96 3.04 1.88 4.66
N ALA A 97 3.40 1.88 5.95
CA ALA A 97 4.74 1.55 6.45
C ALA A 97 5.08 0.07 6.20
N GLY A 98 6.35 -0.23 5.87
CA GLY A 98 6.82 -1.60 5.64
C GLY A 98 6.18 -2.33 4.46
N GLN A 99 5.35 -1.63 3.66
CA GLN A 99 4.61 -2.17 2.53
C GLN A 99 5.04 -1.47 1.23
N PHE A 100 4.50 -1.93 0.10
CA PHE A 100 4.66 -1.30 -1.22
C PHE A 100 3.39 -1.54 -2.05
N SER A 101 3.39 -1.21 -3.35
CA SER A 101 2.24 -1.36 -4.25
C SER A 101 1.52 -2.72 -4.17
N LYS A 102 2.18 -3.80 -3.74
CA LYS A 102 1.57 -5.11 -3.45
C LYS A 102 0.36 -5.05 -2.52
N THR A 103 0.29 -4.04 -1.64
CA THR A 103 -0.87 -3.74 -0.77
C THR A 103 -2.21 -3.76 -1.52
N TRP A 104 -2.22 -3.28 -2.77
CA TRP A 104 -3.45 -3.10 -3.55
C TRP A 104 -3.66 -4.17 -4.64
N LYS A 105 -2.67 -5.04 -4.86
CA LYS A 105 -2.71 -6.10 -5.89
C LYS A 105 -3.44 -7.34 -5.35
N THR A 106 -3.25 -8.49 -5.98
CA THR A 106 -3.74 -9.79 -5.52
C THR A 106 -3.61 -9.95 -4.00
N THR A 107 -4.66 -10.39 -3.31
CA THR A 107 -4.65 -10.57 -1.85
C THR A 107 -3.70 -11.69 -1.44
N ALA A 108 -3.35 -11.79 -0.16
CA ALA A 108 -2.44 -12.83 0.34
C ALA A 108 -2.96 -14.26 0.07
N ASN A 109 -4.27 -14.44 -0.04
CA ASN A 109 -4.90 -15.72 -0.39
C ASN A 109 -5.26 -15.86 -1.88
N GLY A 110 -4.73 -15.01 -2.76
CA GLY A 110 -4.84 -15.17 -4.21
C GLY A 110 -6.09 -14.57 -4.88
N ARG A 111 -6.94 -13.83 -4.15
CA ARG A 111 -8.12 -13.16 -4.73
C ARG A 111 -7.72 -11.83 -5.37
N GLU A 112 -8.63 -11.23 -6.11
CA GLU A 112 -8.45 -9.87 -6.63
C GLU A 112 -8.39 -8.85 -5.48
N GLY A 113 -7.41 -7.95 -5.56
CA GLY A 113 -7.37 -6.76 -4.72
C GLY A 113 -7.94 -5.53 -5.43
N PHE A 114 -7.82 -4.37 -4.77
CA PHE A 114 -8.38 -3.12 -5.24
C PHE A 114 -7.89 -2.68 -6.62
N GLN A 115 -6.66 -3.04 -7.02
CA GLN A 115 -6.18 -2.82 -8.38
C GLN A 115 -7.18 -3.36 -9.41
N ASN A 116 -7.48 -4.66 -9.35
CA ASN A 116 -8.36 -5.30 -10.32
C ASN A 116 -9.81 -4.89 -10.10
N ILE A 117 -10.26 -4.80 -8.84
CA ILE A 117 -11.65 -4.46 -8.52
C ILE A 117 -12.01 -3.08 -9.08
N PHE A 118 -11.16 -2.06 -8.92
CA PHE A 118 -11.45 -0.72 -9.44
C PHE A 118 -11.20 -0.57 -10.94
N LEU A 119 -10.27 -1.35 -11.53
CA LEU A 119 -10.16 -1.45 -12.99
C LEU A 119 -11.44 -2.03 -13.62
N ARG A 120 -12.02 -3.06 -13.01
CA ARG A 120 -13.32 -3.62 -13.43
C ARG A 120 -14.48 -2.62 -13.27
N ARG A 121 -14.34 -1.64 -12.37
CA ARG A 121 -15.28 -0.53 -12.17
C ARG A 121 -14.97 0.69 -13.04
N HIS A 122 -14.16 0.49 -14.08
CA HIS A 122 -13.79 1.50 -15.08
C HIS A 122 -12.98 2.69 -14.54
N PHE A 123 -12.31 2.58 -13.39
CA PHE A 123 -11.35 3.60 -12.96
C PHE A 123 -9.99 3.34 -13.61
N GLY A 124 -9.32 4.39 -14.08
CA GLY A 124 -7.87 4.34 -14.24
C GLY A 124 -7.22 4.13 -12.88
N VAL A 125 -6.28 3.20 -12.75
CA VAL A 125 -5.63 2.89 -11.46
C VAL A 125 -4.13 3.10 -11.57
N TYR A 126 -3.58 3.85 -10.63
CA TYR A 126 -2.16 4.09 -10.44
C TYR A 126 -1.75 3.53 -9.09
N LEU A 127 -0.87 2.52 -9.09
CA LEU A 127 -0.25 2.01 -7.87
C LEU A 127 1.11 2.66 -7.71
N ILE A 128 1.34 3.27 -6.54
CA ILE A 128 2.59 3.98 -6.28
C ILE A 128 3.43 3.28 -5.22
N ASP A 129 4.74 3.26 -5.44
CA ASP A 129 5.74 3.03 -4.41
C ASP A 129 6.33 4.39 -4.03
N GLN A 130 6.22 4.77 -2.77
CA GLN A 130 6.74 6.06 -2.30
C GLN A 130 8.28 6.11 -2.36
N PRO A 131 8.89 7.30 -2.37
CA PRO A 131 10.34 7.44 -2.29
C PRO A 131 10.95 6.56 -1.20
N ARG A 132 12.07 5.89 -1.55
CA ARG A 132 12.84 5.01 -0.67
C ARG A 132 12.12 3.70 -0.30
N ARG A 133 11.19 3.23 -1.14
CA ARG A 133 10.43 1.98 -0.94
C ARG A 133 10.24 1.22 -2.26
N GLY A 134 10.31 -0.11 -2.22
CA GLY A 134 9.96 -0.97 -3.37
C GLY A 134 10.73 -0.57 -4.64
N ASN A 135 10.01 -0.36 -5.74
CA ASN A 135 10.61 0.04 -7.02
C ASN A 135 11.21 1.46 -6.99
N ALA A 136 10.82 2.29 -6.02
CA ALA A 136 11.37 3.62 -5.74
C ALA A 136 12.55 3.57 -4.74
N GLY A 137 13.30 2.46 -4.71
CA GLY A 137 14.35 2.20 -3.74
C GLY A 137 15.64 3.02 -3.90
N ARG A 138 15.79 3.82 -4.96
CA ARG A 138 17.00 4.62 -5.20
C ARG A 138 17.00 5.89 -4.35
N SER A 139 17.42 5.74 -3.10
CA SER A 139 17.51 6.80 -2.09
C SER A 139 18.66 7.77 -2.36
N MET A 140 18.48 9.05 -2.03
CA MET A 140 19.57 10.03 -1.95
C MET A 140 20.38 9.93 -0.65
N LEU A 141 19.89 9.16 0.32
CA LEU A 141 20.49 8.96 1.62
C LEU A 141 20.91 7.51 1.80
N GLU A 142 22.07 7.32 2.42
CA GLU A 142 22.53 5.99 2.80
C GLU A 142 21.61 5.37 3.87
N ALA A 143 21.48 4.03 3.80
CA ALA A 143 20.76 3.26 4.79
C ALA A 143 21.37 1.87 4.95
N THR A 144 21.32 1.35 6.17
CA THR A 144 21.64 -0.06 6.45
C THR A 144 20.34 -0.84 6.61
N ILE A 145 20.13 -1.83 5.73
CA ILE A 145 18.96 -2.72 5.80
C ILE A 145 19.36 -3.96 6.58
N LYS A 146 18.70 -4.19 7.72
CA LYS A 146 18.91 -5.37 8.56
C LYS A 146 17.64 -6.23 8.56
N PRO A 147 17.72 -7.53 8.21
CA PRO A 147 16.63 -8.45 8.47
C PRO A 147 16.32 -8.48 9.98
N MET A 148 15.04 -8.39 10.35
CA MET A 148 14.60 -8.48 11.75
C MET A 148 13.45 -9.50 11.85
N PRO A 149 13.48 -10.41 12.85
CA PRO A 149 12.35 -11.29 13.13
C PRO A 149 11.26 -10.51 13.88
N ASP A 150 10.37 -9.84 13.15
CA ASP A 150 9.32 -8.96 13.68
C ASP A 150 7.90 -9.32 13.20
N GLU A 151 7.74 -10.45 12.51
CA GLU A 151 6.48 -10.86 11.89
C GLU A 151 5.32 -11.02 12.89
N GLN A 152 5.58 -11.52 14.10
CA GLN A 152 4.57 -11.64 15.17
C GLN A 152 4.11 -10.27 15.67
N PHE A 153 5.00 -9.29 15.73
CA PHE A 153 4.60 -7.92 16.03
C PHE A 153 3.65 -7.41 14.94
N TRP A 154 3.98 -7.62 13.67
CA TRP A 154 3.12 -7.19 12.56
C TRP A 154 1.78 -7.91 12.51
N PHE A 155 1.73 -9.20 12.83
CA PHE A 155 0.47 -9.95 12.97
C PHE A 155 -0.48 -9.28 13.98
N ASN A 156 0.06 -8.90 15.15
CA ASN A 156 -0.70 -8.21 16.20
C ASN A 156 -1.04 -6.77 15.81
N GLN A 157 -0.08 -6.03 15.25
CA GLN A 157 -0.24 -4.64 14.82
C GLN A 157 -1.27 -4.51 13.70
N PHE A 158 -1.36 -5.48 12.81
CA PHE A 158 -2.34 -5.50 11.73
C PHE A 158 -3.70 -6.07 12.13
N ARG A 159 -3.84 -6.44 13.41
CA ARG A 159 -5.07 -6.95 14.01
C ARG A 159 -5.62 -8.18 13.27
N VAL A 160 -4.72 -9.05 12.83
CA VAL A 160 -5.11 -10.40 12.37
C VAL A 160 -5.50 -11.28 13.57
N GLY A 161 -4.86 -11.02 14.72
CA GLY A 161 -5.12 -11.72 15.97
C GLY A 161 -4.17 -11.24 17.08
N VAL A 162 -4.03 -12.08 18.10
CA VAL A 162 -2.96 -11.99 19.11
C VAL A 162 -2.14 -13.25 18.97
N TRP A 163 -0.96 -13.13 18.36
CA TRP A 163 -0.11 -14.27 18.02
C TRP A 163 0.03 -15.27 19.18
N PRO A 164 -0.16 -16.58 18.92
CA PRO A 164 -0.37 -17.21 17.61
C PRO A 164 -1.84 -17.28 17.15
N ASP A 165 -2.76 -16.77 17.96
CA ASP A 165 -4.20 -16.97 17.78
C ASP A 165 -4.82 -15.87 16.90
N TYR A 166 -5.69 -16.28 15.99
CA TYR A 166 -6.49 -15.37 15.16
C TYR A 166 -7.69 -14.83 15.94
N PHE A 167 -8.12 -13.59 15.68
CA PHE A 167 -9.40 -13.14 16.22
C PHE A 167 -10.56 -13.97 15.66
N ASP A 168 -11.57 -14.19 16.50
CA ASP A 168 -12.82 -14.79 16.06
C ASP A 168 -13.53 -13.90 15.04
N GLY A 169 -13.97 -14.50 13.94
CA GLY A 169 -14.63 -13.78 12.85
C GLY A 169 -13.72 -12.88 12.01
N VAL A 170 -12.39 -12.89 12.22
CA VAL A 170 -11.46 -12.10 11.41
C VAL A 170 -11.61 -12.41 9.93
N GLN A 171 -11.65 -11.37 9.10
CA GLN A 171 -11.78 -11.46 7.64
C GLN A 171 -10.44 -11.78 6.98
N PHE A 172 -9.76 -12.82 7.48
CA PHE A 172 -8.44 -13.25 7.03
C PHE A 172 -8.40 -14.77 6.86
N ASP A 173 -7.87 -15.25 5.74
CA ASP A 173 -7.72 -16.70 5.49
C ASP A 173 -6.59 -17.28 6.35
N ARG A 174 -6.94 -18.28 7.17
CA ARG A 174 -6.05 -18.85 8.20
C ARG A 174 -5.13 -19.96 7.67
N LYS A 175 -5.09 -20.19 6.35
CA LYS A 175 -4.15 -21.15 5.76
C LYS A 175 -2.69 -20.68 5.95
N PRO A 176 -1.74 -21.58 6.26
CA PRO A 176 -0.33 -21.23 6.43
C PRO A 176 0.27 -20.48 5.22
N GLU A 177 -0.11 -20.85 4.00
CA GLU A 177 0.37 -20.19 2.79
C GLU A 177 -0.11 -18.73 2.69
N THR A 178 -1.34 -18.42 3.13
CA THR A 178 -1.83 -17.04 3.16
C THR A 178 -0.96 -16.19 4.06
N LEU A 179 -0.63 -16.69 5.25
CA LEU A 179 0.27 -15.98 6.17
C LEU A 179 1.69 -15.84 5.59
N ASN A 180 2.18 -16.87 4.88
CA ASN A 180 3.46 -16.80 4.18
C ASN A 180 3.49 -15.66 3.14
N GLN A 181 2.46 -15.59 2.28
CA GLN A 181 2.33 -14.52 1.29
C GLN A 181 2.15 -13.14 1.93
N TYR A 182 1.48 -13.08 3.07
CA TYR A 182 1.24 -11.83 3.80
C TYR A 182 2.55 -11.19 4.29
N PHE A 183 3.45 -11.97 4.90
CA PHE A 183 4.75 -11.47 5.32
C PHE A 183 5.69 -11.16 4.14
N ARG A 184 5.61 -11.92 3.03
CA ARG A 184 6.35 -11.62 1.79
C ARG A 184 5.86 -10.38 1.05
N ALA A 185 4.72 -9.80 1.45
CA ALA A 185 4.25 -8.51 0.93
C ALA A 185 4.92 -7.31 1.62
N MET A 186 5.79 -7.54 2.61
CA MET A 186 6.54 -6.49 3.29
C MET A 186 7.85 -6.16 2.55
N THR A 187 8.30 -4.91 2.63
CA THR A 187 9.59 -4.46 2.08
C THR A 187 10.21 -3.36 2.95
N PRO A 188 11.54 -3.32 3.11
CA PRO A 188 12.19 -2.31 3.94
C PRO A 188 12.16 -0.91 3.30
N ASN A 189 12.42 0.09 4.12
CA ASN A 189 12.87 1.40 3.66
C ASN A 189 14.34 1.32 3.19
N THR A 190 14.68 1.98 2.09
CA THR A 190 16.06 2.15 1.61
C THR A 190 16.70 3.49 2.02
N GLY A 191 16.02 4.23 2.90
CA GLY A 191 16.42 5.53 3.46
C GLY A 191 15.46 5.93 4.59
N PRO A 192 15.77 6.92 5.42
CA PRO A 192 14.88 7.33 6.49
C PRO A 192 13.52 7.80 5.93
N PHE A 193 12.45 7.59 6.69
CA PHE A 193 11.15 8.19 6.37
C PHE A 193 11.24 9.70 6.54
N ASP A 194 10.73 10.44 5.55
CA ASP A 194 10.67 11.89 5.56
C ASP A 194 9.35 12.30 4.91
N MET A 195 8.52 13.03 5.65
CA MET A 195 7.16 13.36 5.25
C MET A 195 7.13 14.27 4.01
N ASP A 196 8.09 15.20 3.89
CA ASP A 196 8.16 16.11 2.76
C ASP A 196 8.64 15.38 1.52
N VAL A 197 9.71 14.58 1.63
CA VAL A 197 10.21 13.80 0.49
C VAL A 197 9.12 12.91 -0.10
N VAL A 198 8.37 12.19 0.75
CA VAL A 198 7.34 11.28 0.25
C VAL A 198 6.13 12.03 -0.30
N SER A 199 5.67 13.10 0.35
CA SER A 199 4.53 13.89 -0.16
C SER A 199 4.86 14.67 -1.44
N ASP A 200 6.09 15.16 -1.58
CA ASP A 200 6.57 15.81 -2.81
C ASP A 200 6.64 14.82 -3.97
N GLY A 201 7.13 13.60 -3.70
CA GLY A 201 7.13 12.52 -4.70
C GLY A 201 5.73 12.17 -5.19
N VAL A 202 4.75 12.06 -4.28
CA VAL A 202 3.36 11.77 -4.67
C VAL A 202 2.67 12.98 -5.31
N SER A 203 2.98 14.21 -4.88
CA SER A 203 2.55 15.43 -5.57
C SER A 203 3.02 15.42 -7.03
N ALA A 204 4.28 15.07 -7.29
CA ALA A 204 4.80 14.97 -8.65
C ALA A 204 4.14 13.86 -9.49
N VAL A 205 3.62 12.80 -8.85
CA VAL A 205 2.76 11.83 -9.54
C VAL A 205 1.46 12.50 -9.98
N PHE A 206 0.80 13.26 -9.09
CA PHE A 206 -0.43 14.00 -9.42
C PHE A 206 -0.23 15.09 -10.48
N ASP A 207 0.94 15.72 -10.55
CA ASP A 207 1.27 16.66 -11.63
C ASP A 207 1.25 15.98 -13.01
N ARG A 208 1.55 14.67 -13.05
CA ARG A 208 1.57 13.86 -14.27
C ARG A 208 0.20 13.21 -14.57
N VAL A 209 -0.49 12.76 -13.53
CA VAL A 209 -1.81 12.11 -13.62
C VAL A 209 -2.92 13.12 -13.91
N GLY A 210 -2.79 14.35 -13.41
CA GLY A 210 -3.88 15.33 -13.41
C GLY A 210 -4.88 15.09 -12.28
N PRO A 211 -6.09 15.67 -12.38
CA PRO A 211 -7.14 15.51 -11.37
C PRO A 211 -7.41 14.04 -11.03
N GLY A 212 -7.38 13.64 -9.76
CA GLY A 212 -7.61 12.26 -9.37
C GLY A 212 -7.97 12.07 -7.90
N ILE A 213 -8.26 10.82 -7.53
CA ILE A 213 -8.66 10.42 -6.18
C ILE A 213 -7.49 9.72 -5.50
N LEU A 214 -7.08 10.18 -4.32
CA LEU A 214 -5.98 9.58 -3.58
C LEU A 214 -6.51 8.55 -2.57
N PHE A 215 -6.11 7.29 -2.73
CA PHE A 215 -6.31 6.25 -1.73
C PHE A 215 -5.04 6.13 -0.89
N THR A 216 -5.17 6.21 0.44
CA THR A 216 -4.04 6.06 1.38
C THR A 216 -4.29 4.94 2.38
N HIS A 217 -3.23 4.42 2.97
CA HIS A 217 -3.28 3.40 4.01
C HIS A 217 -2.28 3.69 5.12
N SER A 218 -2.73 3.63 6.38
CA SER A 218 -1.84 3.63 7.54
C SER A 218 -0.93 4.87 7.58
N GLN A 219 0.40 4.67 7.55
CA GLN A 219 1.40 5.74 7.56
C GLN A 219 1.20 6.77 6.44
N SER A 220 0.67 6.40 5.26
CA SER A 220 0.48 7.35 4.16
C SER A 220 -0.74 8.25 4.35
N GLY A 221 -1.57 8.04 5.38
CA GLY A 221 -2.64 8.97 5.75
C GLY A 221 -2.10 10.39 5.98
N GLY A 222 -1.13 10.53 6.89
CA GLY A 222 -0.48 11.80 7.22
C GLY A 222 0.10 12.56 6.03
N PRO A 223 1.09 11.97 5.31
CA PRO A 223 1.64 12.54 4.09
C PRO A 223 0.59 12.74 2.97
N GLY A 224 -0.49 11.97 2.96
CA GLY A 224 -1.62 12.15 2.04
C GLY A 224 -2.36 13.46 2.26
N TRP A 225 -2.61 13.83 3.53
CA TRP A 225 -3.15 15.15 3.89
C TRP A 225 -2.25 16.26 3.35
N LEU A 226 -0.94 16.15 3.61
CA LEU A 226 0.05 17.12 3.15
C LEU A 226 0.13 17.19 1.62
N THR A 227 0.01 16.06 0.93
CA THR A 227 -0.01 16.03 -0.54
C THR A 227 -1.19 16.80 -1.09
N SER A 228 -2.38 16.65 -0.51
CA SER A 228 -3.57 17.42 -0.95
C SER A 228 -3.48 18.91 -0.65
N ILE A 229 -2.77 19.29 0.43
CA ILE A 229 -2.45 20.70 0.72
C ILE A 229 -1.50 21.28 -0.34
N LYS A 230 -0.51 20.49 -0.75
CA LYS A 230 0.50 20.90 -1.74
C LYS A 230 -0.04 20.91 -3.17
N ASN A 231 -0.98 20.00 -3.50
CA ASN A 231 -1.39 19.75 -4.88
C ASN A 231 -2.91 19.76 -5.07
N PRO A 232 -3.48 20.76 -5.78
CA PRO A 232 -4.92 20.87 -6.02
C PRO A 232 -5.46 19.82 -7.01
N GLN A 233 -4.61 18.99 -7.62
CA GLN A 233 -5.05 17.88 -8.47
C GLN A 233 -5.65 16.73 -7.65
N VAL A 234 -5.38 16.64 -6.36
CA VAL A 234 -6.10 15.71 -5.48
C VAL A 234 -7.54 16.22 -5.31
N LYS A 235 -8.51 15.46 -5.83
CA LYS A 235 -9.94 15.84 -5.83
C LYS A 235 -10.74 15.20 -4.71
N ALA A 236 -10.24 14.12 -4.13
CA ALA A 236 -10.82 13.45 -2.98
C ALA A 236 -9.78 12.53 -2.32
N ILE A 237 -10.01 12.15 -1.06
CA ILE A 237 -9.19 11.16 -0.37
C ILE A 237 -10.06 10.03 0.18
N VAL A 238 -9.60 8.78 0.01
CA VAL A 238 -10.11 7.62 0.74
C VAL A 238 -8.97 7.03 1.57
N ALA A 239 -9.00 7.22 2.88
CA ALA A 239 -7.96 6.80 3.80
C ALA A 239 -8.37 5.57 4.60
N PHE A 240 -7.63 4.48 4.45
CA PHE A 240 -7.81 3.27 5.24
C PHE A 240 -6.88 3.32 6.45
N GLU A 241 -7.49 3.37 7.63
CA GLU A 241 -6.81 3.29 8.93
C GLU A 241 -5.60 4.25 9.08
N PRO A 242 -5.74 5.56 8.80
CA PRO A 242 -4.62 6.50 8.88
C PRO A 242 -3.96 6.48 10.26
N GLY A 243 -2.65 6.29 10.31
CA GLY A 243 -1.97 5.90 11.56
C GLY A 243 -1.34 7.05 12.37
N SER A 244 -1.10 8.22 11.77
CA SER A 244 -0.40 9.33 12.42
C SER A 244 -0.48 10.63 11.59
N ASN A 245 0.08 11.72 12.14
CA ASN A 245 0.24 13.02 11.49
C ASN A 245 -1.08 13.61 10.98
N PHE A 246 -2.14 13.48 11.77
CA PHE A 246 -3.41 14.16 11.53
C PHE A 246 -3.19 15.67 11.60
N ILE A 247 -3.46 16.39 10.51
CA ILE A 247 -3.15 17.81 10.39
C ILE A 247 -4.25 18.66 11.03
N PHE A 248 -3.89 19.53 11.97
CA PHE A 248 -4.79 20.47 12.65
C PHE A 248 -4.30 21.91 12.47
N PRO A 249 -5.17 22.93 12.57
CA PRO A 249 -4.73 24.30 12.79
C PRO A 249 -3.88 24.39 14.06
N GLU A 250 -2.82 25.21 14.04
CA GLU A 250 -1.88 25.38 15.17
C GLU A 250 -2.56 25.53 16.55
N ASN A 251 -3.66 26.28 16.63
CA ASN A 251 -4.36 26.57 17.88
C ASN A 251 -5.50 25.58 18.21
N GLU A 252 -5.67 24.52 17.42
CA GLU A 252 -6.73 23.52 17.56
C GLU A 252 -6.20 22.08 17.59
N VAL A 253 -4.90 21.90 17.85
CA VAL A 253 -4.32 20.58 18.07
C VAL A 253 -4.87 20.03 19.40
N PRO A 254 -5.56 18.87 19.40
CA PRO A 254 -6.05 18.28 20.63
C PRO A 254 -4.89 17.77 21.50
N PRO A 255 -5.09 17.59 22.83
CA PRO A 255 -4.09 16.99 23.70
C PRO A 255 -3.60 15.63 23.16
N PRO A 256 -2.30 15.31 23.30
CA PRO A 256 -1.77 14.02 22.90
C PRO A 256 -2.50 12.86 23.59
N ILE A 257 -2.78 11.79 22.84
CA ILE A 257 -3.46 10.59 23.34
C ILE A 257 -2.41 9.52 23.60
N VAL A 258 -2.06 9.35 24.88
CA VAL A 258 -1.18 8.28 25.34
C VAL A 258 -1.88 6.93 25.20
N ASN A 259 -1.13 5.91 24.79
CA ASN A 259 -1.58 4.53 24.72
C ASN A 259 -0.45 3.57 25.11
N ALA A 260 -0.73 2.27 25.20
CA ALA A 260 0.22 1.27 25.64
C ALA A 260 1.39 1.01 24.66
N PHE A 261 1.37 1.56 23.44
CA PHE A 261 2.43 1.44 22.44
C PHE A 261 3.22 2.73 22.26
N ASP A 262 2.51 3.84 22.05
CA ASP A 262 3.08 5.16 21.77
C ASP A 262 2.18 6.30 22.25
N THR A 263 2.43 7.51 21.74
CA THR A 263 1.56 8.67 21.93
C THR A 263 1.12 9.19 20.57
N VAL A 264 -0.19 9.26 20.34
CA VAL A 264 -0.76 9.84 19.12
C VAL A 264 -0.94 11.33 19.32
N GLN A 265 -0.32 12.13 18.45
CA GLN A 265 -0.43 13.59 18.47
C GLN A 265 -0.78 14.12 17.08
N GLY A 266 -1.51 15.23 17.03
CA GLY A 266 -1.77 15.98 15.80
C GLY A 266 -0.53 16.73 15.33
N ALA A 267 -0.48 17.03 14.03
CA ALA A 267 0.53 17.86 13.40
C ALA A 267 -0.04 19.28 13.15
N PRO A 268 0.50 20.33 13.78
CA PRO A 268 0.04 21.69 13.56
C PRO A 268 0.44 22.20 12.18
N VAL A 269 -0.45 22.95 11.52
CA VAL A 269 -0.16 23.75 10.33
C VAL A 269 -0.84 25.11 10.39
N ALA A 270 -0.39 26.05 9.57
CA ALA A 270 -1.05 27.33 9.39
C ALA A 270 -2.50 27.14 8.91
N MET A 271 -3.44 27.94 9.43
CA MET A 271 -4.86 27.84 9.08
C MET A 271 -5.10 27.84 7.56
N GLN A 272 -4.38 28.67 6.81
CA GLN A 272 -4.48 28.73 5.36
C GLN A 272 -4.20 27.39 4.67
N GLN A 273 -3.22 26.63 5.18
CA GLN A 273 -2.90 25.30 4.68
C GLN A 273 -3.97 24.29 5.10
N PHE A 274 -4.42 24.33 6.35
CA PHE A 274 -5.49 23.47 6.86
C PHE A 274 -6.77 23.58 6.02
N MET A 275 -7.15 24.79 5.62
CA MET A 275 -8.33 25.05 4.78
C MET A 275 -8.30 24.40 3.39
N ALA A 276 -7.17 23.81 2.95
CA ALA A 276 -7.18 22.99 1.74
C ALA A 276 -7.96 21.68 1.95
N LEU A 277 -7.92 21.10 3.15
CA LEU A 277 -8.60 19.85 3.50
C LEU A 277 -10.12 19.99 3.51
N THR A 278 -10.65 21.21 3.62
CA THR A 278 -12.10 21.47 3.63
C THR A 278 -12.69 21.54 2.22
N ARG A 279 -11.85 21.54 1.18
CA ARG A 279 -12.26 21.77 -0.22
C ARG A 279 -12.47 20.49 -1.02
N ILE A 280 -12.18 19.34 -0.42
CA ILE A 280 -12.32 18.02 -1.05
C ILE A 280 -13.11 17.09 -0.13
N PRO A 281 -13.93 16.17 -0.67
CA PRO A 281 -14.54 15.14 0.12
C PRO A 281 -13.48 14.10 0.58
N ILE A 282 -13.60 13.66 1.83
CA ILE A 282 -12.68 12.70 2.44
C ILE A 282 -13.48 11.57 3.11
N LEU A 283 -13.16 10.32 2.77
CA LEU A 283 -13.63 9.13 3.48
C LEU A 283 -12.49 8.54 4.31
N VAL A 284 -12.73 8.30 5.59
CA VAL A 284 -11.83 7.57 6.49
C VAL A 284 -12.50 6.27 6.90
N VAL A 285 -11.80 5.14 6.74
CA VAL A 285 -12.34 3.80 7.06
C VAL A 285 -11.45 3.12 8.10
N TYR A 286 -12.06 2.66 9.20
CA TYR A 286 -11.44 1.82 10.21
C TYR A 286 -12.19 0.49 10.34
N GLY A 287 -11.44 -0.60 10.46
CA GLY A 287 -11.89 -1.97 10.66
C GLY A 287 -12.30 -2.28 12.09
N ASP A 288 -12.22 -3.56 12.43
CA ASP A 288 -12.71 -4.12 13.68
C ASP A 288 -11.54 -4.43 14.64
N ASN A 289 -11.87 -5.03 15.80
CA ASN A 289 -10.95 -5.44 16.85
C ASN A 289 -10.15 -4.26 17.45
N ILE A 290 -10.71 -3.06 17.37
CA ILE A 290 -10.21 -1.86 18.04
C ILE A 290 -10.93 -1.75 19.39
N PRO A 291 -10.22 -1.75 20.53
CA PRO A 291 -10.86 -1.73 21.83
C PRO A 291 -11.53 -0.38 22.09
N ALA A 292 -12.71 -0.40 22.73
CA ALA A 292 -13.45 0.82 23.07
C ALA A 292 -12.83 1.61 24.23
N GLN A 293 -12.03 0.94 25.07
CA GLN A 293 -11.36 1.50 26.24
C GLN A 293 -9.88 1.16 26.21
N PRO A 294 -9.02 1.90 26.93
CA PRO A 294 -7.60 1.57 27.01
C PRO A 294 -7.36 0.14 27.46
N VAL A 295 -6.42 -0.54 26.80
CA VAL A 295 -5.97 -1.89 27.15
C VAL A 295 -4.46 -1.94 27.27
N SER A 296 -3.94 -2.92 28.01
CA SER A 296 -2.49 -3.08 28.19
C SER A 296 -1.78 -3.65 26.97
N LEU A 297 -2.51 -4.25 26.01
CA LEU A 297 -1.92 -4.81 24.79
C LEU A 297 -1.53 -3.67 23.82
N PRO A 298 -0.23 -3.41 23.60
CA PRO A 298 0.22 -2.20 22.90
C PRO A 298 -0.36 -2.07 21.49
N THR A 299 -0.30 -3.13 20.70
CA THR A 299 -0.72 -3.12 19.29
C THR A 299 -2.22 -2.88 19.11
N GLN A 300 -3.06 -3.25 20.07
CA GLN A 300 -4.50 -2.96 20.04
C GLN A 300 -4.79 -1.53 20.54
N ASP A 301 -4.19 -1.13 21.66
CA ASP A 301 -4.44 0.19 22.25
C ASP A 301 -3.95 1.33 21.34
N ALA A 302 -2.89 1.07 20.56
CA ALA A 302 -2.42 1.93 19.48
C ALA A 302 -3.54 2.35 18.53
N TRP A 303 -4.43 1.44 18.14
CA TRP A 303 -5.52 1.71 17.19
C TRP A 303 -6.71 2.40 17.82
N ARG A 304 -6.97 2.18 19.12
CA ARG A 304 -7.97 2.97 19.85
C ARG A 304 -7.59 4.44 19.82
N ALA A 305 -6.33 4.76 20.17
CA ALA A 305 -5.85 6.14 20.18
C ALA A 305 -5.90 6.79 18.78
N ARG A 306 -5.56 6.02 17.73
CA ARG A 306 -5.63 6.48 16.33
C ARG A 306 -7.06 6.73 15.85
N LEU A 307 -8.00 5.83 16.14
CA LEU A 307 -9.42 6.03 15.83
C LEU A 307 -9.98 7.24 16.59
N GLN A 308 -9.63 7.40 17.87
CA GLN A 308 -10.03 8.57 18.66
C GLN A 308 -9.48 9.87 18.06
N MET A 309 -8.19 9.93 17.72
CA MET A 309 -7.59 11.09 17.06
C MET A 309 -8.23 11.37 15.69
N ALA A 310 -8.53 10.32 14.91
CA ALA A 310 -9.17 10.47 13.60
C ALA A 310 -10.59 11.05 13.70
N ARG A 311 -11.34 10.71 14.76
CA ARG A 311 -12.65 11.34 15.03
C ARG A 311 -12.50 12.82 15.38
N LEU A 312 -11.56 13.17 16.26
CA LEU A 312 -11.25 14.57 16.57
C LEU A 312 -10.83 15.36 15.32
N TRP A 313 -9.99 14.76 14.49
CA TRP A 313 -9.53 15.34 13.23
C TRP A 313 -10.68 15.58 12.26
N ARG A 314 -11.54 14.57 12.01
CA ARG A 314 -12.76 14.73 11.22
C ARG A 314 -13.62 15.88 11.75
N ASP A 315 -13.85 15.92 13.06
CA ASP A 315 -14.72 16.92 13.68
C ASP A 315 -14.13 18.33 13.49
N THR A 316 -12.82 18.51 13.61
CA THR A 316 -12.17 19.79 13.33
C THR A 316 -12.27 20.19 11.86
N VAL A 317 -12.04 19.28 10.90
CA VAL A 317 -12.17 19.60 9.47
C VAL A 317 -13.61 19.99 9.13
N ASN A 318 -14.61 19.23 9.62
CA ASN A 318 -16.02 19.51 9.38
C ASN A 318 -16.49 20.80 10.06
N LYS A 319 -15.97 21.12 11.25
CA LYS A 319 -16.22 22.40 11.94
C LYS A 319 -15.80 23.60 11.07
N HIS A 320 -14.77 23.44 10.25
CA HIS A 320 -14.29 24.47 9.31
C HIS A 320 -14.92 24.36 7.91
N GLY A 321 -16.04 23.64 7.78
CA GLY A 321 -16.81 23.52 6.54
C GLY A 321 -16.32 22.44 5.57
N GLY A 322 -15.47 21.52 6.01
CA GLY A 322 -15.07 20.36 5.21
C GLY A 322 -16.12 19.24 5.16
N ASP A 323 -15.87 18.26 4.31
CA ASP A 323 -16.73 17.10 4.06
C ASP A 323 -15.97 15.79 4.34
N VAL A 324 -15.78 15.49 5.63
CA VAL A 324 -15.13 14.28 6.09
C VAL A 324 -16.15 13.30 6.66
N THR A 325 -16.24 12.12 6.06
CA THR A 325 -16.97 10.97 6.60
C THR A 325 -15.98 9.99 7.22
N LEU A 326 -16.18 9.61 8.47
CA LEU A 326 -15.42 8.53 9.12
C LEU A 326 -16.34 7.36 9.40
N VAL A 327 -16.01 6.19 8.86
CA VAL A 327 -16.71 4.93 9.06
C VAL A 327 -15.84 4.00 9.90
N HIS A 328 -16.35 3.63 11.07
CA HIS A 328 -15.86 2.48 11.82
C HIS A 328 -16.75 1.29 11.44
N LEU A 329 -16.20 0.35 10.67
CA LEU A 329 -16.95 -0.71 9.97
C LEU A 329 -17.93 -1.49 10.87
N PRO A 330 -17.59 -1.85 12.13
CA PRO A 330 -18.53 -2.53 13.01
C PRO A 330 -19.79 -1.73 13.34
N GLU A 331 -19.72 -0.39 13.34
CA GLU A 331 -20.86 0.50 13.61
C GLU A 331 -21.92 0.45 12.51
N ILE A 332 -21.55 -0.02 11.31
CA ILE A 332 -22.46 -0.22 10.17
C ILE A 332 -22.69 -1.72 9.86
N GLY A 333 -22.34 -2.61 10.80
CA GLY A 333 -22.59 -4.05 10.70
C GLY A 333 -21.55 -4.84 9.88
N ILE A 334 -20.46 -4.20 9.45
CA ILE A 334 -19.35 -4.88 8.76
C ILE A 334 -18.29 -5.27 9.80
N LYS A 335 -18.09 -6.57 10.03
CA LYS A 335 -17.30 -7.08 11.17
C LYS A 335 -16.10 -7.92 10.74
N GLY A 336 -15.10 -7.95 11.61
CA GLY A 336 -13.89 -8.77 11.51
C GLY A 336 -12.80 -8.21 10.59
N ASN A 337 -12.96 -6.99 10.06
CA ASN A 337 -11.95 -6.39 9.20
C ASN A 337 -10.66 -6.09 9.97
N THR A 338 -9.53 -6.43 9.36
CA THR A 338 -8.18 -6.18 9.87
C THR A 338 -7.75 -4.74 9.58
N HIS A 339 -6.47 -4.44 9.80
CA HIS A 339 -5.84 -3.20 9.33
C HIS A 339 -5.82 -3.05 7.80
N PHE A 340 -6.10 -4.10 7.03
CA PHE A 340 -6.08 -4.12 5.57
C PHE A 340 -7.47 -4.46 4.97
N PRO A 341 -8.51 -3.66 5.24
CA PRO A 341 -9.89 -3.97 4.83
C PRO A 341 -10.05 -4.14 3.31
N PHE A 342 -9.21 -3.49 2.52
CA PHE A 342 -9.16 -3.62 1.05
C PHE A 342 -8.56 -4.95 0.53
N SER A 343 -7.97 -5.77 1.40
CA SER A 343 -7.39 -7.08 1.06
C SER A 343 -8.00 -8.24 1.85
N ASP A 344 -8.80 -7.94 2.86
CA ASP A 344 -9.57 -8.90 3.66
C ASP A 344 -10.52 -9.75 2.81
N LEU A 345 -11.06 -10.81 3.40
CA LEU A 345 -11.98 -11.76 2.75
C LEU A 345 -13.23 -11.09 2.18
N ASN A 346 -13.73 -10.05 2.84
CA ASN A 346 -14.86 -9.23 2.40
C ASN A 346 -14.44 -7.97 1.62
N ASN A 347 -13.23 -7.92 1.03
CA ASN A 347 -12.74 -6.70 0.36
C ASN A 347 -13.65 -6.17 -0.75
N VAL A 348 -14.45 -7.01 -1.43
CA VAL A 348 -15.45 -6.55 -2.40
C VAL A 348 -16.53 -5.70 -1.73
N GLN A 349 -16.98 -6.08 -0.52
CA GLN A 349 -17.93 -5.29 0.28
C GLN A 349 -17.33 -3.93 0.67
N ILE A 350 -16.03 -3.90 0.99
CA ILE A 350 -15.32 -2.65 1.28
C ILE A 350 -15.19 -1.79 0.01
N ALA A 351 -14.93 -2.40 -1.14
CA ALA A 351 -14.93 -1.69 -2.41
C ALA A 351 -16.31 -1.12 -2.75
N ASP A 352 -17.40 -1.81 -2.43
CA ASP A 352 -18.78 -1.33 -2.61
C ASP A 352 -19.07 -0.11 -1.74
N LEU A 353 -18.66 -0.12 -0.46
CA LEU A 353 -18.74 1.05 0.42
C LEU A 353 -18.02 2.26 -0.18
N VAL A 354 -16.81 2.04 -0.70
CA VAL A 354 -16.01 3.10 -1.32
C VAL A 354 -16.66 3.59 -2.61
N SER A 355 -17.15 2.71 -3.48
CA SER A 355 -17.86 3.11 -4.70
C SER A 355 -19.14 3.88 -4.41
N ALA A 356 -19.88 3.54 -3.36
CA ALA A 356 -21.06 4.30 -2.94
C ALA A 356 -20.68 5.72 -2.52
N PHE A 357 -19.59 5.89 -1.75
CA PHE A 357 -19.06 7.21 -1.42
C PHE A 357 -18.62 7.99 -2.67
N LEU A 358 -17.89 7.35 -3.60
CA LEU A 358 -17.46 8.02 -4.83
C LEU A 358 -18.66 8.49 -5.68
N ALA A 359 -19.70 7.67 -5.80
CA ALA A 359 -20.92 8.02 -6.53
C ALA A 359 -21.72 9.15 -5.85
N ASP A 360 -21.88 9.11 -4.52
CA ASP A 360 -22.53 10.19 -3.76
C ASP A 360 -21.84 11.54 -3.97
N LYS A 361 -20.50 11.52 -4.01
CA LYS A 361 -19.68 12.71 -4.24
C LYS A 361 -19.49 13.06 -5.72
N LYS A 362 -20.11 12.33 -6.65
CA LYS A 362 -20.02 12.53 -8.10
C LYS A 362 -18.58 12.47 -8.62
N LEU A 363 -17.83 11.51 -8.12
CA LEU A 363 -16.41 11.27 -8.44
C LEU A 363 -16.21 10.05 -9.36
N ASP A 364 -17.28 9.35 -9.72
CA ASP A 364 -17.27 8.17 -10.56
C ASP A 364 -17.77 8.46 -11.99
#